data_AF-A0AA86IYJ6-F1
#
_entry.id   AF-A0AA86IYJ6-F1
#
_cell.length_a   1.000
_cell.length_b   1.000
_cell.length_c   1.000
_cell.angle_alpha   90.00
_cell.angle_beta   90.00
_cell.angle_gamma   90.00
#
_symmetry.space_group_name_H-M   'P 1'
#
loop_
_entity.id
_entity.type
_entity.pdbx_description
1 polymer ?
#
loop_
_entity_poly.entity_id
_entity_poly.type
_entity_poly.pdbx_seq_one_letter_code
_entity_poly.pdbx_strand_id
1 'polypeptide(L)'
;MKKIGVAGLQREQIKKTIETAAPGCFEVFIHNDMDAAMKVKAGQLDYYIGACNTGAGAALSIAIAVIGYNKSCTIAKPGIKAKDEHIAKMIAEGKVAFGLSVEHVEHAIPMLVNHLK
;
A
#
# COMPACT_ATOMS: atom_id res chain seq x y z
N MET A 1 4.99 -15.71 -6.24
CA MET A 1 3.81 -14.97 -5.74
C MET A 1 4.33 -13.71 -5.05
N LYS A 2 3.77 -12.54 -5.38
CA LYS A 2 4.24 -11.28 -4.78
C LYS A 2 3.75 -11.17 -3.32
N LYS A 3 4.55 -10.54 -2.46
CA LYS A 3 4.35 -10.45 -1.02
C LYS A 3 4.06 -9.01 -0.61
N ILE A 4 2.99 -8.80 0.15
CA ILE A 4 2.53 -7.48 0.58
C ILE A 4 2.60 -7.37 2.10
N GLY A 5 3.26 -6.33 2.59
CA GLY A 5 3.16 -5.89 3.99
C GLY A 5 2.06 -4.84 4.14
N VAL A 6 1.07 -5.10 4.99
CA VAL A 6 0.05 -4.11 5.36
C VAL A 6 0.32 -3.57 6.76
N ALA A 7 0.23 -2.25 6.91
CA ALA A 7 0.54 -1.54 8.15
C ALA A 7 -0.45 -0.39 8.42
N GLY A 8 -0.34 0.21 9.61
CA GLY A 8 -1.20 1.32 10.03
C GLY A 8 -2.62 0.91 10.44
N LEU A 9 -3.56 1.83 10.25
CA LEU A 9 -4.96 1.67 10.63
C LEU A 9 -5.69 0.73 9.67
N GLN A 10 -6.69 0.01 10.18
CA GLN A 10 -7.53 -0.92 9.40
C GLN A 10 -6.77 -2.01 8.60
N ARG A 11 -5.55 -2.34 9.01
CA ARG A 11 -4.71 -3.37 8.35
C ARG A 11 -5.40 -4.73 8.13
N GLU A 12 -6.28 -5.14 9.04
CA GLU A 12 -7.09 -6.35 8.89
C GLU A 12 -8.09 -6.25 7.73
N GLN A 13 -8.77 -5.11 7.62
CA GLN A 13 -9.71 -4.85 6.53
C GLN A 13 -8.98 -4.73 5.20
N ILE A 14 -7.80 -4.10 5.18
CA ILE A 14 -6.96 -4.02 3.99
C ILE A 14 -6.57 -5.42 3.53
N LYS A 15 -6.04 -6.25 4.44
CA LYS A 15 -5.68 -7.65 4.14
C LYS A 15 -6.86 -8.41 3.54
N LYS A 16 -8.01 -8.39 4.20
CA LYS A 16 -9.23 -9.05 3.72
C LYS A 16 -9.65 -8.55 2.33
N THR A 17 -9.55 -7.24 2.09
CA THR A 17 -9.91 -6.63 0.80
C THR A 17 -8.95 -7.09 -0.31
N ILE A 18 -7.64 -7.16 -0.04
CA ILE A 18 -6.64 -7.70 -0.98
C ILE A 18 -6.96 -9.14 -1.34
N GLU A 19 -7.15 -9.99 -0.34
CA GLU A 19 -7.40 -11.43 -0.51
C GLU A 19 -8.72 -11.70 -1.27
N THR A 20 -9.73 -10.86 -1.06
CA THR A 20 -11.02 -10.95 -1.77
C THR A 20 -10.92 -10.44 -3.21
N ALA A 21 -10.24 -9.32 -3.44
CA ALA A 21 -10.15 -8.69 -4.76
C ALA A 21 -9.14 -9.39 -5.70
N ALA A 22 -8.16 -10.10 -5.15
CA ALA A 22 -7.16 -10.84 -5.91
C ALA A 22 -6.85 -12.20 -5.26
N PRO A 23 -7.81 -13.15 -5.27
CA PRO A 23 -7.66 -14.44 -4.60
C PRO A 23 -6.45 -15.22 -5.15
N GLY A 24 -5.56 -15.64 -4.26
CA GLY A 24 -4.37 -16.43 -4.61
C GLY A 24 -3.28 -15.68 -5.38
N CYS A 25 -3.39 -14.36 -5.56
CA CYS A 25 -2.37 -13.56 -6.27
C CYS A 25 -1.22 -13.08 -5.36
N PHE A 26 -1.49 -12.92 -4.07
CA PHE A 26 -0.56 -12.30 -3.12
C PHE A 26 -0.47 -13.07 -1.81
N GLU A 27 0.71 -13.03 -1.18
CA GLU A 27 0.89 -13.39 0.22
C GLU A 27 0.84 -12.11 1.07
N VAL A 28 -0.11 -12.00 2.01
CA VAL A 28 -0.36 -10.75 2.73
C VAL A 28 -0.02 -10.88 4.22
N PHE A 29 0.91 -10.03 4.67
CA PHE A 29 1.44 -10.02 6.02
C PHE A 29 1.05 -8.73 6.75
N ILE A 30 0.66 -8.88 8.00
CA ILE A 30 0.33 -7.74 8.85
C ILE A 30 1.54 -7.42 9.72
N HIS A 31 2.00 -6.18 9.63
CA HIS A 31 3.18 -5.69 10.33
C HIS A 31 2.93 -4.28 10.87
N ASN A 32 3.79 -3.82 11.78
CA ASN A 32 3.90 -2.39 12.03
C ASN A 32 4.62 -1.71 10.85
N ASP A 33 4.54 -0.38 10.77
CA ASP A 33 5.08 0.39 9.65
C ASP A 33 6.59 0.20 9.47
N MET A 34 7.34 0.07 10.58
CA MET A 34 8.79 -0.13 10.55
C MET A 34 9.17 -1.49 9.98
N ASP A 35 8.58 -2.57 10.49
CA ASP A 35 8.87 -3.94 10.06
C ASP A 35 8.50 -4.15 8.59
N ALA A 36 7.32 -3.66 8.18
CA ALA A 36 6.89 -3.74 6.79
C ALA A 36 7.88 -3.01 5.87
N ALA A 37 8.26 -1.78 6.23
CA ALA A 37 9.16 -0.97 5.41
C ALA A 37 10.59 -1.56 5.34
N MET A 38 11.11 -2.06 6.46
CA MET A 38 12.42 -2.72 6.51
C MET A 38 12.44 -3.99 5.66
N LYS A 39 11.37 -4.78 5.68
CA LYS A 39 11.26 -5.99 4.86
C LYS A 39 11.16 -5.69 3.37
N VAL A 40 10.47 -4.61 2.96
CA VAL A 40 10.48 -4.15 1.57
C VAL A 40 11.88 -3.71 1.15
N LYS A 41 12.55 -2.90 1.98
CA LYS A 41 13.94 -2.48 1.72
C LYS A 41 14.91 -3.66 1.58
N ALA A 42 14.70 -4.72 2.37
CA ALA A 42 15.50 -5.94 2.35
C ALA A 42 15.10 -6.93 1.23
N GLY A 43 14.08 -6.63 0.41
CA GLY A 43 13.59 -7.52 -0.65
C GLY A 43 12.83 -8.76 -0.15
N GLN A 44 12.39 -8.77 1.11
CA GLN A 44 11.60 -9.86 1.70
C GLN A 44 10.10 -9.70 1.43
N LEU A 45 9.66 -8.46 1.20
CA LEU A 45 8.33 -8.10 0.73
C LEU A 45 8.47 -7.30 -0.56
N ASP A 46 7.54 -7.48 -1.49
CA ASP A 46 7.53 -6.74 -2.75
C ASP A 46 6.90 -5.35 -2.58
N TYR A 47 5.87 -5.25 -1.74
CA TYR A 47 5.12 -4.00 -1.55
C TYR A 47 4.79 -3.70 -0.08
N TYR A 48 4.70 -2.41 0.20
CA TYR A 48 4.18 -1.85 1.44
C TYR A 48 2.84 -1.15 1.16
N ILE A 49 1.82 -1.41 1.97
CA ILE A 49 0.54 -0.69 1.95
C ILE A 49 0.22 -0.21 3.36
N GLY A 50 0.24 1.11 3.56
CA GLY A 50 -0.03 1.73 4.86
C GLY A 50 -1.25 2.62 4.82
N ALA A 51 -2.10 2.57 5.83
CA ALA A 51 -3.24 3.46 5.93
C ALA A 51 -3.27 4.28 7.22
N CYS A 52 -3.75 5.51 7.11
CA CYS A 52 -4.03 6.38 8.23
C CYS A 52 -5.23 7.28 7.90
N ASN A 53 -5.59 8.23 8.76
CA ASN A 53 -6.73 9.13 8.48
C ASN A 53 -6.50 10.06 7.28
N THR A 54 -5.25 10.37 6.92
CA THR A 54 -4.93 11.31 5.83
C THR A 54 -4.35 10.64 4.59
N GLY A 55 -3.91 9.39 4.70
CA GLY A 55 -3.21 8.65 3.64
C GLY A 55 -1.81 9.15 3.27
N ALA A 56 -1.31 10.17 3.95
CA ALA A 56 0.01 10.74 3.71
C ALA A 56 0.92 10.54 4.93
N GLY A 57 0.92 11.49 5.88
CA GLY A 57 1.90 11.59 6.97
C GLY A 57 2.13 10.27 7.71
N ALA A 58 1.22 9.87 8.60
CA ALA A 58 1.42 8.65 9.38
C ALA A 58 1.40 7.36 8.55
N ALA A 59 0.73 7.34 7.39
CA ALA A 59 0.65 6.16 6.53
C ALA A 59 1.99 5.82 5.83
N LEU A 60 2.81 6.85 5.55
CA LEU A 60 4.01 6.72 4.72
C LEU A 60 5.29 7.27 5.35
N SER A 61 5.25 8.02 6.46
CA SER A 61 6.46 8.67 7.01
C SER A 61 7.60 7.68 7.24
N ILE A 62 7.32 6.54 7.86
CA ILE A 62 8.30 5.47 8.09
C ILE A 62 8.72 4.81 6.77
N ALA A 63 7.76 4.49 5.89
CA ALA A 63 8.07 3.91 4.58
C ALA A 63 8.97 4.83 3.74
N ILE A 64 8.72 6.15 3.75
CA ILE A 64 9.55 7.15 3.07
C ILE A 64 10.95 7.21 3.69
N ALA A 65 11.06 7.21 5.01
CA ALA A 65 12.36 7.24 5.69
C ALA A 65 13.20 5.99 5.39
N VAL A 66 12.58 4.82 5.29
CA VAL A 66 13.26 3.54 5.13
C VAL A 66 13.52 3.19 3.66
N ILE A 67 12.48 3.25 2.83
CA ILE A 67 12.47 2.82 1.42
C ILE A 67 12.86 3.98 0.49
N GLY A 68 12.52 5.21 0.86
CA GLY A 68 12.86 6.43 0.12
C GLY A 68 11.66 7.12 -0.53
N TYR A 69 11.66 8.45 -0.55
CA TYR A 69 10.58 9.27 -1.10
C TYR A 69 10.23 8.90 -2.56
N ASN A 70 11.25 8.66 -3.39
CA ASN A 70 11.05 8.32 -4.80
C ASN A 70 10.38 6.96 -5.01
N LYS A 71 10.30 6.12 -3.98
CA LYS A 71 9.70 4.78 -4.01
C LYS A 71 8.33 4.72 -3.31
N SER A 72 7.87 5.85 -2.77
CA SER A 72 6.63 5.94 -2.02
C SER A 72 5.64 6.91 -2.68
N CYS A 73 4.35 6.62 -2.60
CA CYS A 73 3.30 7.54 -3.04
C CYS A 73 1.99 7.35 -2.28
N THR A 74 1.21 8.42 -2.15
CA THR A 74 -0.17 8.35 -1.65
C THR A 74 -1.11 8.15 -2.83
N ILE A 75 -1.96 7.13 -2.79
CA ILE A 75 -2.91 6.81 -3.87
C ILE A 75 -4.31 7.39 -3.63
N ALA A 76 -4.67 7.70 -2.38
CA ALA A 76 -5.94 8.30 -2.02
C ALA A 76 -5.84 9.10 -0.71
N LYS A 77 -6.52 10.25 -0.64
CA LYS A 77 -6.57 11.16 0.53
C LYS A 77 -8.03 11.46 0.88
N PRO A 78 -8.35 11.98 2.08
CA PRO A 78 -9.72 12.37 2.40
C PRO A 78 -10.35 13.26 1.33
N GLY A 79 -11.55 12.90 0.88
CA GLY A 79 -12.27 13.58 -0.21
C GLY A 79 -11.66 13.40 -1.62
N ILE A 80 -10.52 12.72 -1.76
CA ILE A 80 -9.82 12.50 -3.04
C ILE A 80 -9.67 11.00 -3.27
N LYS A 81 -10.59 10.46 -4.06
CA LYS A 81 -10.59 9.05 -4.47
C LYS A 81 -9.37 8.70 -5.34
N ALA A 82 -8.95 7.44 -5.23
CA ALA A 82 -7.98 6.86 -6.15
C ALA A 82 -8.50 6.87 -7.60
N LYS A 83 -7.59 7.11 -8.54
CA LYS A 83 -7.83 7.09 -9.98
C LYS A 83 -6.93 6.05 -10.63
N ASP A 84 -7.48 5.30 -11.57
CA ASP A 84 -6.81 4.16 -12.21
C ASP A 84 -5.50 4.56 -12.90
N GLU A 85 -5.56 5.57 -13.78
CA GLU A 85 -4.40 6.11 -14.50
C GLU A 85 -3.29 6.59 -13.56
N HIS A 86 -3.65 7.17 -12.42
CA HIS A 86 -2.68 7.64 -11.44
C HIS A 86 -1.94 6.46 -10.80
N ILE A 87 -2.67 5.41 -10.42
CA ILE A 87 -2.08 4.19 -9.85
C ILE A 87 -1.15 3.51 -10.87
N ALA A 88 -1.62 3.33 -12.11
CA ALA A 88 -0.84 2.73 -13.18
C ALA A 88 0.47 3.50 -13.40
N LYS A 89 0.40 4.84 -13.44
CA LYS A 89 1.59 5.70 -13.55
C LYS A 89 2.56 5.50 -12.39
N MET A 90 2.06 5.49 -11.16
CA MET A 90 2.91 5.30 -9.97
C MET A 90 3.62 3.93 -10.00
N ILE A 91 2.94 2.88 -10.43
CA ILE A 91 3.56 1.55 -10.55
C ILE A 91 4.62 1.53 -11.66
N ALA A 92 4.36 2.16 -12.81
CA ALA A 92 5.32 2.29 -13.89
C ALA A 92 6.59 3.09 -13.49
N GLU A 93 6.43 4.08 -12.59
CA GLU A 93 7.55 4.81 -11.98
C GLU A 93 8.33 3.99 -10.93
N GLY A 94 7.92 2.74 -10.67
CA GLY A 94 8.59 1.83 -9.77
C GLY A 94 8.36 2.15 -8.29
N LYS A 95 7.21 2.74 -7.95
CA LYS A 95 6.76 2.89 -6.56
C LYS A 95 6.44 1.52 -5.97
N VAL A 96 6.83 1.32 -4.72
CA VAL A 96 6.61 0.05 -3.99
C VAL A 96 5.96 0.25 -2.62
N ALA A 97 5.85 1.49 -2.14
CA ALA A 97 5.17 1.83 -0.91
C ALA A 97 3.98 2.76 -1.16
N PHE A 98 2.79 2.30 -0.81
CA PHE A 98 1.53 2.97 -1.12
C PHE A 98 0.80 3.39 0.16
N GLY A 99 0.47 4.67 0.25
CA GLY A 99 -0.30 5.26 1.34
C GLY A 99 -1.74 5.55 0.93
N LEU A 100 -2.71 5.31 1.82
CA LEU A 100 -4.10 5.66 1.58
C LEU A 100 -4.84 6.11 2.84
N SER A 101 -5.86 6.96 2.65
CA SER A 101 -6.83 7.24 3.71
C SER A 101 -7.65 5.99 4.01
N VAL A 102 -7.95 5.75 5.29
CA VAL A 102 -8.86 4.69 5.73
C VAL A 102 -10.25 4.78 5.07
N GLU A 103 -10.69 6.00 4.71
CA GLU A 103 -11.96 6.25 4.00
C GLU A 103 -12.03 5.60 2.62
N HIS A 104 -10.89 5.18 2.07
CA HIS A 104 -10.78 4.70 0.69
C HIS A 104 -10.29 3.26 0.59
N VAL A 105 -10.23 2.50 1.69
CA VAL A 105 -9.79 1.10 1.67
C VAL A 105 -10.57 0.27 0.66
N GLU A 106 -11.90 0.29 0.73
CA GLU A 106 -12.77 -0.54 -0.13
C GLU A 106 -12.69 -0.19 -1.62
N HIS A 107 -12.37 1.07 -1.95
CA HIS A 107 -12.27 1.55 -3.33
C HIS A 107 -10.85 1.45 -3.89
N ALA A 108 -9.86 1.90 -3.13
CA ALA A 108 -8.48 2.06 -3.61
C ALA A 108 -7.70 0.75 -3.59
N ILE A 109 -7.95 -0.15 -2.63
CA ILE A 109 -7.22 -1.41 -2.53
C ILE A 109 -7.49 -2.33 -3.73
N PRO A 110 -8.74 -2.61 -4.13
CA PRO A 110 -9.01 -3.45 -5.30
C PRO A 110 -8.38 -2.89 -6.58
N MET A 111 -8.43 -1.57 -6.76
CA MET A 111 -7.82 -0.89 -7.90
C MET A 111 -6.29 -1.05 -7.89
N LEU A 112 -5.64 -0.80 -6.74
CA LEU A 112 -4.20 -0.96 -6.59
C LEU A 112 -3.76 -2.40 -6.90
N VAL A 113 -4.36 -3.40 -6.26
CA VAL A 113 -3.93 -4.78 -6.42
C VAL A 113 -4.17 -5.32 -7.82
N ASN A 114 -5.13 -4.76 -8.58
CA ASN A 114 -5.33 -5.14 -9.97
C ASN A 114 -4.13 -4.77 -10.85
N HIS A 115 -3.49 -3.63 -10.59
CA HIS A 115 -2.28 -3.20 -11.30
C HIS A 115 -1.00 -3.85 -10.77
N LEU A 116 -1.01 -4.36 -9.53
CA LEU A 116 0.16 -5.01 -8.92
C LEU A 116 0.29 -6.50 -9.26
N LYS A 117 -0.72 -7.12 -9.89
CA LYS A 117 -0.68 -8.55 -10.28
C LYS A 117 0.55 -8.86 -11.14
#